data_AF-A0A2G2XQK8-F1
#
_entry.id   AF-A0A2G2XQK8-F1
#
_cell.length_a   1.000
_cell.length_b   1.000
_cell.length_c   1.000
_cell.angle_alpha   90.00
_cell.angle_beta   90.00
_cell.angle_gamma   90.00
#
_symmetry.space_group_name_H-M   'P 1'
#
loop_
_entity.id
_entity.type
_entity.pdbx_description
1 polymer ?
#
loop_
_entity_poly.entity_id
_entity_poly.type
_entity_poly.pdbx_seq_one_letter_code
_entity_poly.pdbx_strand_id
1 'polypeptide(L)'
;MAEEKSLNANEESNPKRKHKQKHDRPKPWGDPSIDRWKIEKFDPEWNQSGLLEVSTFSTLFPQYREKYLQECCPIVKGALKEYGITYELNLDRFVKLRQYLVCPNSSTLKALEILTGCYILVQILMLKRELAKNPALASENWDKFLPQFKKKNVKQKKFNTKEKKPYTPFSSPQQPSKIDQQLESGEYFLSDKKKLAKQWEERKVKQAEKEPKTYNQDVSNIDKEDVTAMVSLLKKKAKEFRKKKSIDKIDAEKFIAGPSKPSKKKSKSFR
;
A
#
# COMPACT_ATOMS: atom_id res chain seq x y z
N MET A 1 -15.00 -54.45 84.46
CA MET A 1 -15.28 -53.22 83.70
C MET A 1 -14.30 -53.23 82.54
N ALA A 2 -14.73 -53.75 81.39
CA ALA A 2 -15.26 -52.95 80.27
C ALA A 2 -14.13 -52.07 79.72
N GLU A 3 -13.40 -52.59 78.73
CA GLU A 3 -13.57 -52.24 77.30
C GLU A 3 -13.23 -50.77 77.04
N GLU A 4 -12.06 -50.52 76.44
CA GLU A 4 -11.98 -49.70 75.24
C GLU A 4 -10.97 -50.31 74.26
N LYS A 5 -11.50 -50.68 73.10
CA LYS A 5 -10.81 -51.15 71.89
C LYS A 5 -10.41 -49.93 71.06
N SER A 6 -9.21 -49.92 70.49
CA SER A 6 -8.94 -49.31 69.18
C SER A 6 -7.85 -50.14 68.49
N LEU A 7 -8.28 -51.18 67.78
CA LEU A 7 -8.44 -51.23 66.31
C LEU A 7 -7.12 -51.44 65.56
N ASN A 8 -6.92 -52.73 65.28
CA ASN A 8 -5.95 -53.32 64.37
C ASN A 8 -6.27 -52.99 62.89
N ALA A 9 -5.21 -52.99 62.10
CA ALA A 9 -5.13 -53.46 60.71
C ALA A 9 -6.02 -52.78 59.65
N ASN A 10 -5.38 -52.03 58.76
CA ASN A 10 -5.70 -51.94 57.33
C ASN A 10 -4.45 -51.43 56.58
N GLU A 11 -3.42 -52.27 56.46
CA GLU A 11 -2.44 -52.11 55.37
C GLU A 11 -3.08 -52.69 54.10
N GLU A 12 -3.62 -51.78 53.29
CA GLU A 12 -4.13 -52.07 51.96
C GLU A 12 -2.98 -52.53 51.06
N SER A 13 -2.75 -53.85 51.06
CA SER A 13 -1.85 -54.53 50.13
C SER A 13 -2.46 -54.55 48.73
N ASN A 14 -2.37 -53.42 48.03
CA ASN A 14 -2.70 -53.36 46.62
C ASN A 14 -1.69 -54.24 45.84
N PRO A 15 -2.12 -55.28 45.10
CA PRO A 15 -1.19 -56.17 44.41
C PRO A 15 -0.46 -55.39 43.32
N LYS A 16 0.79 -55.00 43.60
CA LYS A 16 1.71 -54.40 42.63
C LYS A 16 1.82 -55.34 41.44
N ARG A 17 1.34 -54.89 40.27
CA ARG A 17 1.52 -55.58 38.99
C ARG A 17 2.99 -55.94 38.87
N LYS A 18 3.32 -57.23 38.80
CA LYS A 18 4.70 -57.71 38.60
C LYS A 18 5.15 -57.30 37.20
N HIS A 19 5.68 -56.08 37.07
CA HIS A 19 6.34 -55.65 35.86
C HIS A 19 7.54 -56.57 35.65
N LYS A 20 7.59 -57.30 34.52
CA LYS A 20 8.75 -58.13 34.19
C LYS A 20 9.90 -57.15 33.88
N GLN A 21 10.79 -56.96 34.85
CA GLN A 21 11.97 -56.07 34.83
C GLN A 21 13.05 -56.46 33.80
N LYS A 22 12.67 -57.07 32.67
CA LYS A 22 13.61 -57.46 31.61
C LYS A 22 14.17 -56.25 30.85
N HIS A 23 13.45 -55.12 30.90
CA HIS A 23 13.85 -53.83 30.31
C HIS A 23 14.19 -52.76 31.35
N ASP A 24 14.05 -53.07 32.65
CA ASP A 24 14.38 -52.16 33.75
C ASP A 24 15.84 -52.34 34.18
N ARG A 25 16.76 -52.54 33.22
CA ARG A 25 18.19 -52.42 33.53
C ARG A 25 18.42 -50.96 33.93
N PRO A 26 19.11 -50.69 35.06
CA PRO A 26 19.49 -49.32 35.37
C PRO A 26 20.26 -48.80 34.18
N LYS A 27 19.80 -47.68 33.62
CA LYS A 27 20.49 -47.00 32.53
C LYS A 27 21.90 -46.70 33.05
N PRO A 28 22.98 -47.16 32.41
CA PRO A 28 24.33 -46.97 32.94
C PRO A 28 24.74 -45.49 33.10
N TRP A 29 23.98 -44.56 32.52
CA TRP A 29 24.14 -43.11 32.67
C TRP A 29 23.18 -42.50 33.72
N GLY A 30 22.63 -43.34 34.61
CA GLY A 30 21.54 -43.02 35.53
C GLY A 30 21.94 -42.83 37.00
N ASP A 31 23.22 -42.70 37.32
CA ASP A 31 23.67 -42.49 38.70
C ASP A 31 23.09 -41.17 39.26
N PRO A 32 22.38 -41.21 40.42
CA PRO A 32 21.86 -40.01 41.08
C PRO A 32 22.95 -39.01 41.50
N SER A 33 24.22 -39.43 41.50
CA SER A 33 25.36 -38.58 41.83
C SER A 33 25.86 -37.74 40.64
N ILE A 34 25.43 -38.03 39.42
CA ILE A 34 25.82 -37.27 38.23
C ILE A 34 24.85 -36.11 38.06
N ASP A 35 25.33 -34.92 38.41
CA ASP A 35 24.61 -33.67 38.13
C ASP A 35 24.63 -33.41 36.63
N ARG A 36 23.52 -33.76 35.98
CA ARG A 36 23.30 -33.62 34.53
C ARG A 36 23.25 -32.16 34.06
N TRP A 37 23.21 -31.22 35.00
CA TRP A 37 23.16 -29.78 34.74
C TRP A 37 24.50 -29.11 35.00
N LYS A 38 25.51 -29.87 35.44
CA LYS A 38 26.86 -29.37 35.63
C LYS A 38 27.47 -29.08 34.26
N ILE A 39 27.57 -27.81 33.92
CA ILE A 39 28.22 -27.33 32.70
C ILE A 39 29.72 -27.54 32.89
N GLU A 40 30.29 -28.55 32.23
CA GLU A 40 31.74 -28.73 32.18
C GLU A 40 32.38 -27.54 31.48
N LYS A 41 33.52 -27.09 32.01
CA LYS A 41 34.25 -25.96 31.44
C LYS A 41 34.84 -26.41 30.11
N PHE A 42 34.43 -25.77 29.03
CA PHE A 42 34.91 -26.09 27.69
C PHE A 42 36.31 -25.53 27.49
N ASP A 43 37.30 -26.41 27.33
CA ASP A 43 38.66 -26.01 26.98
C ASP A 43 38.77 -25.89 25.45
N PRO A 44 39.20 -24.73 24.91
CA PRO A 44 39.31 -24.51 23.46
C PRO A 44 40.21 -25.53 22.73
N GLU A 45 41.16 -26.14 23.45
CA GLU A 45 42.06 -27.17 22.94
C GLU A 45 41.33 -28.46 22.55
N TRP A 46 40.13 -28.71 23.10
CA TRP A 46 39.32 -29.89 22.82
C TRP A 46 38.61 -29.83 21.47
N ASN A 47 38.66 -28.68 20.79
CA ASN A 47 38.04 -28.48 19.48
C ASN A 47 39.01 -27.88 18.46
N GLN A 48 40.05 -28.66 18.11
CA GLN A 48 41.07 -28.24 17.15
C GLN A 48 40.54 -28.08 15.72
N SER A 49 39.49 -28.81 15.34
CA SER A 49 38.87 -28.73 14.01
C SER A 49 37.84 -27.61 13.86
N GLY A 50 37.48 -26.93 14.96
CA GLY A 50 36.41 -25.93 14.99
C GLY A 50 35.00 -26.54 14.94
N LEU A 51 33.98 -25.67 14.95
CA LEU A 51 32.57 -26.08 14.89
C LEU A 51 32.24 -26.65 13.50
N LEU A 52 31.61 -27.83 13.49
CA LEU A 52 31.21 -28.54 12.26
C LEU A 52 30.12 -27.79 11.47
N GLU A 53 29.27 -27.03 12.17
CA GLU A 53 28.22 -26.20 11.60
C GLU A 53 28.24 -24.81 12.22
N VAL A 54 28.01 -23.79 11.39
CA VAL A 54 27.94 -22.39 11.81
C VAL A 54 26.46 -21.98 11.87
N SER A 55 25.97 -21.66 13.07
CA SER A 55 24.62 -21.12 13.25
C SER A 55 24.66 -19.60 13.21
N THR A 56 23.91 -19.00 12.29
CA THR A 56 23.84 -17.53 12.12
C THR A 56 22.46 -17.03 12.51
N PHE A 57 22.41 -16.13 13.49
CA PHE A 57 21.18 -15.47 13.94
C PHE A 57 21.21 -13.98 13.62
N SER A 58 20.07 -13.43 13.18
CA SER A 58 19.94 -12.00 12.92
C SER A 58 18.62 -11.48 13.47
N THR A 59 18.65 -10.32 14.11
CA THR A 59 17.46 -9.63 14.62
C THR A 59 17.42 -8.19 14.10
N LEU A 60 16.22 -7.68 13.85
CA LEU A 60 16.01 -6.33 13.35
C LEU A 60 15.78 -5.36 14.52
N PHE A 61 16.31 -4.14 14.43
CA PHE A 61 16.13 -3.10 15.45
C PHE A 61 15.56 -1.78 14.87
N PRO A 62 14.80 -0.99 15.66
CA PRO A 62 14.28 0.30 15.23
C PRO A 62 15.39 1.36 15.03
N GLN A 63 15.20 2.28 14.08
CA GLN A 63 16.20 3.30 13.73
C GLN A 63 16.66 4.16 14.92
N TYR A 64 15.75 4.52 15.83
CA TYR A 64 16.12 5.34 17.00
C TYR A 64 17.10 4.63 17.95
N ARG A 65 17.25 3.30 17.87
CA ARG A 65 18.15 2.51 18.70
C ARG A 65 19.56 2.39 18.13
N GLU A 66 19.77 2.87 16.91
CA GLU A 66 21.03 2.79 16.19
C GLU A 66 22.21 3.41 16.95
N LYS A 67 22.09 4.66 17.39
CA LYS A 67 23.15 5.36 18.13
C LYS A 67 23.58 4.62 19.39
N TYR A 68 22.58 4.17 20.16
CA TYR A 68 22.82 3.37 21.37
C TYR A 68 23.54 2.05 21.03
N LEU A 69 23.10 1.36 19.98
CA LEU A 69 23.71 0.08 19.56
C LEU A 69 25.12 0.27 19.03
N GLN A 70 25.43 1.40 18.38
CA GLN A 70 26.78 1.75 17.97
C GLN A 70 27.69 1.98 19.18
N GLU A 71 27.23 2.73 20.18
CA GLU A 71 27.97 3.01 21.41
C GLU A 71 28.26 1.73 22.22
N CYS A 72 27.29 0.83 22.33
CA CYS A 72 27.47 -0.42 23.09
C CYS A 72 28.06 -1.59 22.28
N CYS A 73 28.13 -1.48 20.94
CA CYS A 73 28.73 -2.47 20.05
C CYS A 73 30.09 -3.01 20.51
N PRO A 74 31.10 -2.18 20.87
CA PRO A 74 32.39 -2.68 21.33
C PRO A 74 32.30 -3.52 22.62
N ILE A 75 31.43 -3.12 23.55
CA ILE A 75 31.20 -3.83 24.82
C ILE A 75 30.60 -5.21 24.53
N VAL A 76 29.57 -5.26 23.68
CA VAL A 76 28.91 -6.50 23.29
C VAL A 76 29.86 -7.43 22.53
N LYS A 77 30.69 -6.90 21.62
CA LYS A 77 31.72 -7.67 20.92
C LYS A 77 32.74 -8.27 21.88
N GLY A 78 33.19 -7.51 22.87
CA GLY A 78 34.11 -8.01 23.90
C GLY A 78 33.52 -9.20 24.65
N ALA A 79 32.31 -9.04 25.17
CA ALA A 79 31.62 -10.08 25.93
C ALA A 79 31.36 -11.35 25.09
N LEU A 80 30.93 -11.19 23.83
CA LEU A 80 30.64 -12.34 22.94
C LEU A 80 31.89 -13.06 22.44
N LYS A 81 33.03 -12.36 22.35
CA LYS A 81 34.30 -12.93 21.93
C LYS A 81 34.81 -13.99 22.92
N GLU A 82 34.52 -13.84 24.21
CA GLU A 82 34.86 -14.84 25.24
C GLU A 82 34.20 -16.20 24.98
N TYR A 83 33.02 -16.19 24.36
CA TYR A 83 32.28 -17.40 23.97
C TYR A 83 32.56 -17.82 22.52
N GLY A 84 33.48 -17.16 21.82
CA GLY A 84 33.81 -17.44 20.42
C GLY A 84 32.71 -17.03 19.42
N ILE A 85 31.78 -16.14 19.81
CA ILE A 85 30.68 -15.71 18.95
C ILE A 85 31.07 -14.46 18.17
N THR A 86 30.99 -14.54 16.85
CA THR A 86 31.19 -13.38 15.96
C THR A 86 29.92 -12.53 15.91
N TYR A 87 30.05 -11.23 16.18
CA TYR A 87 28.94 -10.27 16.13
C TYR A 87 29.21 -9.15 15.13
N GLU A 88 28.23 -8.87 14.27
CA GLU A 88 28.27 -7.78 13.30
C GLU A 88 27.03 -6.89 13.41
N LEU A 89 27.26 -5.57 13.38
CA LEU A 89 26.19 -4.57 13.38
C LEU A 89 26.08 -3.94 11.99
N ASN A 90 24.98 -4.21 11.29
CA ASN A 90 24.72 -3.72 9.94
C ASN A 90 23.75 -2.53 9.95
N LEU A 91 24.23 -1.35 9.52
CA LEU A 91 23.47 -0.10 9.52
C LEU A 91 22.73 0.15 8.18
N ASP A 92 23.33 -0.27 7.06
CA ASP A 92 22.84 0.07 5.72
C ASP A 92 21.61 -0.72 5.26
N ARG A 93 21.41 -1.95 5.79
CA ARG A 93 20.30 -2.83 5.41
C ARG A 93 18.92 -2.23 5.75
N PHE A 94 18.87 -1.26 6.68
CA PHE A 94 17.65 -0.65 7.21
C PHE A 94 17.05 0.46 6.35
N VAL A 95 17.86 1.22 5.61
CA VAL A 95 17.37 2.41 4.91
C VAL A 95 16.40 2.03 3.79
N LYS A 96 16.76 1.03 2.98
CA LYS A 96 15.95 0.60 1.82
C LYS A 96 14.71 -0.19 2.24
N LEU A 97 14.84 -1.19 3.13
CA LEU A 97 13.71 -2.00 3.60
C LEU A 97 12.66 -1.16 4.35
N ARG A 98 13.09 -0.21 5.18
CA ARG A 98 12.16 0.73 5.85
C ARG A 98 11.51 1.68 4.86
N GLN A 99 12.23 2.15 3.84
CA GLN A 99 11.65 2.99 2.78
C GLN A 99 10.59 2.24 1.94
N TYR A 100 10.77 0.93 1.72
CA TYR A 100 9.74 0.05 1.15
C TYR A 100 8.57 -0.20 2.11
N LEU A 101 8.83 -0.39 3.41
CA LEU A 101 7.77 -0.65 4.40
C LEU A 101 6.91 0.59 4.71
N VAL A 102 7.52 1.78 4.66
CA VAL A 102 6.88 3.05 5.04
C VAL A 102 6.20 3.73 3.85
N CYS A 103 6.59 3.40 2.60
CA CYS A 103 6.20 4.09 1.37
C CYS A 103 6.44 5.62 1.42
N PRO A 104 6.48 6.31 0.26
CA PRO A 104 6.44 7.76 0.26
C PRO A 104 5.15 8.24 0.96
N ASN A 105 5.27 9.16 1.91
CA ASN A 105 4.18 9.75 2.70
C ASN A 105 3.53 8.84 3.78
N SER A 106 4.21 7.79 4.26
CA SER A 106 3.76 6.99 5.43
C SER A 106 2.40 6.29 5.25
N SER A 107 1.95 6.08 4.01
CA SER A 107 0.62 5.55 3.70
C SER A 107 0.41 4.11 4.18
N THR A 108 1.44 3.27 4.09
CA THR A 108 1.41 1.87 4.54
C THR A 108 1.54 1.72 6.05
N LEU A 109 2.25 2.62 6.75
CA LEU A 109 2.26 2.66 8.21
C LEU A 109 0.89 3.04 8.76
N LYS A 110 0.21 4.02 8.14
CA LYS A 110 -1.16 4.39 8.47
C LYS A 110 -2.12 3.22 8.22
N ALA A 111 -1.93 2.51 7.10
CA ALA A 111 -2.71 1.32 6.77
C ALA A 111 -2.45 0.17 7.75
N LEU A 112 -1.20 -0.08 8.14
CA LEU A 112 -0.82 -1.09 9.15
C LEU A 112 -1.36 -0.73 10.53
N GLU A 113 -1.29 0.53 10.99
CA GLU A 113 -1.93 0.98 12.23
C GLU A 113 -3.45 0.70 12.24
N ILE A 114 -4.11 0.94 11.10
CA ILE A 114 -5.56 0.71 10.92
C ILE A 114 -5.88 -0.79 10.82
N LEU A 115 -5.02 -1.59 10.17
CA LEU A 115 -5.21 -3.03 9.95
C LEU A 115 -4.85 -3.89 11.17
N THR A 116 -3.82 -3.53 11.92
CA THR A 116 -3.33 -4.32 13.08
C THR A 116 -3.90 -3.83 14.41
N GLY A 117 -4.49 -2.63 14.46
CA GLY A 117 -5.05 -2.06 15.68
C GLY A 117 -4.00 -1.74 16.76
N CYS A 118 -2.70 -1.74 16.43
CA CYS A 118 -1.63 -1.48 17.39
C CYS A 118 -1.76 -0.12 18.10
N TYR A 119 -2.24 0.92 17.41
CA TYR A 119 -2.51 2.22 18.03
C TYR A 119 -3.66 2.15 19.06
N ILE A 120 -4.65 1.29 18.82
CA ILE A 120 -5.79 1.07 19.72
C ILE A 120 -5.33 0.36 20.99
N LEU A 121 -4.44 -0.63 20.89
CA LEU A 121 -3.87 -1.30 22.06
C LEU A 121 -3.00 -0.37 22.90
N VAL A 122 -2.16 0.46 22.27
CA VAL A 122 -1.35 1.45 23.01
C VAL A 122 -2.23 2.52 23.65
N GLN A 123 -3.22 3.07 22.95
CA GLN A 123 -4.17 4.03 23.54
C GLN A 123 -5.00 3.42 24.68
N ILE A 124 -5.50 2.19 24.52
CA ILE A 124 -6.21 1.48 25.59
C ILE A 124 -5.28 1.25 26.79
N LEU A 125 -4.03 0.85 26.57
CA LEU A 125 -3.06 0.65 27.64
C LEU A 125 -2.71 1.96 28.36
N MET A 126 -2.53 3.06 27.62
CA MET A 126 -2.31 4.38 28.20
C MET A 126 -3.54 4.85 29.00
N LEU A 127 -4.74 4.64 28.49
CA LEU A 127 -5.99 5.01 29.15
C LEU A 127 -6.26 4.16 30.41
N LYS A 128 -6.02 2.84 30.33
CA LYS A 128 -6.07 1.94 31.49
C LYS A 128 -5.07 2.35 32.57
N ARG A 129 -3.86 2.79 32.17
CA ARG A 129 -2.83 3.27 33.09
C ARG A 129 -3.26 4.57 33.80
N GLU A 130 -3.94 5.48 33.12
CA GLU A 130 -4.47 6.69 33.74
C GLU A 130 -5.67 6.39 34.66
N LEU A 131 -6.57 5.49 34.26
CA LEU A 131 -7.70 5.06 35.11
C LEU A 131 -7.23 4.35 36.39
N ALA A 132 -6.16 3.55 36.31
CA ALA A 132 -5.57 2.85 37.46
C ALA A 132 -4.97 3.79 38.52
N LYS A 133 -4.60 5.04 38.16
CA LYS A 133 -4.09 6.02 39.13
C LYS A 133 -5.19 6.56 40.04
N ASN A 134 -6.46 6.42 39.66
CA ASN A 134 -7.58 6.89 40.44
C ASN A 134 -8.05 5.80 41.42
N PRO A 135 -7.80 5.94 42.74
CA PRO A 135 -8.15 4.89 43.71
C PRO A 135 -9.67 4.67 43.81
N ALA A 136 -10.48 5.67 43.47
CA ALA A 136 -11.95 5.59 43.50
C ALA A 136 -12.55 4.69 42.41
N LEU A 137 -11.86 4.50 41.27
CA LEU A 137 -12.33 3.73 40.11
C LEU A 137 -11.70 2.34 40.03
N ALA A 138 -10.90 1.93 41.02
CA ALA A 138 -10.17 0.67 41.02
C ALA A 138 -11.09 -0.57 41.12
N SER A 139 -12.26 -0.43 41.75
CA SER A 139 -13.25 -1.50 41.89
C SER A 139 -14.28 -1.57 40.76
N GLU A 140 -14.28 -0.60 39.85
CA GLU A 140 -15.29 -0.49 38.79
C GLU A 140 -14.84 -1.09 37.45
N ASN A 141 -15.80 -1.53 36.62
CA ASN A 141 -15.52 -2.05 35.29
C ASN A 141 -15.17 -0.92 34.30
N TRP A 142 -13.95 -0.94 33.77
CA TRP A 142 -13.39 0.10 32.88
C TRP A 142 -13.89 0.06 31.43
N ASP A 143 -14.64 -0.97 30.99
CA ASP A 143 -15.07 -1.14 29.58
C ASP A 143 -15.96 -0.01 29.04
N LYS A 144 -16.51 0.85 29.91
CA LYS A 144 -17.26 2.05 29.54
C LYS A 144 -16.36 3.18 29.04
N PHE A 145 -15.14 3.26 29.56
CA PHE A 145 -14.16 4.30 29.21
C PHE A 145 -13.29 3.88 28.03
N LEU A 146 -13.28 2.58 27.68
CA LEU A 146 -12.54 2.07 26.55
C LEU A 146 -13.26 2.35 25.22
N PRO A 147 -12.54 2.78 24.17
CA PRO A 147 -13.10 2.89 22.83
C PRO A 147 -13.62 1.53 22.32
N GLN A 148 -14.93 1.40 22.15
CA GLN A 148 -15.54 0.17 21.63
C GLN A 148 -15.60 0.18 20.10
N PHE A 149 -14.95 -0.82 19.48
CA PHE A 149 -14.92 -0.95 18.03
C PHE A 149 -16.25 -1.52 17.50
N LYS A 150 -17.07 -0.66 16.88
CA LYS A 150 -18.30 -1.08 16.21
C LYS A 150 -17.96 -1.73 14.87
N LYS A 151 -18.09 -3.06 14.78
CA LYS A 151 -17.89 -3.81 13.52
C LYS A 151 -18.94 -3.37 12.50
N LYS A 152 -18.53 -2.57 11.51
CA LYS A 152 -19.37 -2.24 10.34
C LYS A 152 -19.16 -3.32 9.29
N ASN A 153 -20.15 -4.20 9.13
CA ASN A 153 -20.14 -5.24 8.11
C ASN A 153 -20.50 -4.62 6.75
N VAL A 154 -19.51 -4.03 6.08
CA VAL A 154 -19.69 -3.39 4.77
C VAL A 154 -19.73 -4.49 3.71
N LYS A 155 -20.85 -4.62 3.01
CA LYS A 155 -21.01 -5.57 1.90
C LYS A 155 -19.97 -5.26 0.82
N GLN A 156 -19.05 -6.19 0.56
CA GLN A 156 -18.06 -6.05 -0.50
C GLN A 156 -18.71 -6.29 -1.87
N LYS A 157 -18.38 -5.44 -2.85
CA LYS A 157 -18.83 -5.59 -4.23
C LYS A 157 -18.09 -6.77 -4.85
N LYS A 158 -18.84 -7.80 -5.28
CA LYS A 158 -18.27 -8.93 -6.02
C LYS A 158 -17.67 -8.42 -7.33
N PHE A 159 -16.40 -8.72 -7.59
CA PHE A 159 -15.78 -8.39 -8.87
C PHE A 159 -16.20 -9.45 -9.89
N ASN A 160 -16.79 -9.03 -11.00
CA ASN A 160 -17.04 -9.93 -12.11
C ASN A 160 -15.71 -10.15 -12.82
N THR A 161 -15.19 -11.38 -12.78
CA THR A 161 -13.96 -11.75 -13.48
C THR A 161 -14.26 -11.71 -14.98
N LYS A 162 -13.73 -10.70 -15.68
CA LYS A 162 -13.79 -10.67 -17.15
C LYS A 162 -12.91 -11.79 -17.67
N GLU A 163 -13.47 -12.64 -18.53
CA GLU A 163 -12.73 -13.70 -19.19
C GLU A 163 -11.52 -13.11 -19.94
N LYS A 164 -10.36 -13.74 -19.77
CA LYS A 164 -9.12 -13.29 -20.43
C LYS A 164 -9.21 -13.63 -21.92
N LYS A 165 -8.82 -12.69 -22.78
CA LYS A 165 -8.74 -12.93 -24.22
C LYS A 165 -7.72 -14.06 -24.50
N PRO A 166 -8.01 -14.97 -25.45
CA PRO A 166 -7.11 -16.05 -25.81
C PRO A 166 -5.77 -15.50 -26.29
N TYR A 167 -4.68 -16.22 -25.98
CA TYR A 167 -3.33 -15.82 -26.34
C TYR A 167 -3.13 -15.92 -27.86
N THR A 168 -2.86 -14.78 -28.49
CA THR A 168 -2.51 -14.70 -29.91
C THR A 168 -0.99 -14.54 -30.01
N PRO A 169 -0.27 -15.48 -30.67
CA PRO A 169 1.19 -15.46 -30.73
C PRO A 169 1.76 -14.31 -31.58
N PHE A 170 0.94 -13.72 -32.45
CA PHE A 170 1.29 -12.53 -33.22
C PHE A 170 0.88 -11.26 -32.46
N SER A 171 1.79 -10.30 -32.36
CA SER A 171 1.47 -8.96 -31.86
C SER A 171 0.37 -8.33 -32.72
N SER A 172 -0.54 -7.57 -32.12
CA SER A 172 -1.52 -6.77 -32.86
C SER A 172 -0.82 -5.87 -33.88
N PRO A 173 -1.43 -5.63 -35.06
CA PRO A 173 -0.83 -4.75 -36.06
C PRO A 173 -0.59 -3.36 -35.46
N GLN A 174 0.54 -2.75 -35.81
CA GLN A 174 0.83 -1.38 -35.40
C GLN A 174 -0.22 -0.46 -36.02
N GLN A 175 -0.73 0.49 -35.24
CA GLN A 175 -1.65 1.48 -35.81
C GLN A 175 -0.88 2.32 -36.84
N PRO A 176 -1.42 2.49 -38.07
CA PRO A 176 -0.72 3.23 -39.11
C PRO A 176 -0.47 4.66 -38.66
N SER A 177 0.69 5.21 -39.03
CA SER A 177 1.01 6.59 -38.69
C SER A 177 0.06 7.55 -39.42
N LYS A 178 -0.04 8.79 -38.93
CA LYS A 178 -0.84 9.81 -39.60
C LYS A 178 -0.37 10.06 -41.04
N ILE A 179 0.91 9.82 -41.34
CA ILE A 179 1.49 9.94 -42.67
C ILE A 179 1.02 8.77 -43.55
N ASP A 180 1.05 7.55 -43.02
CA ASP A 180 0.61 6.36 -43.76
C ASP A 180 -0.88 6.42 -44.10
N GLN A 181 -1.72 6.88 -43.16
CA GLN A 181 -3.14 7.13 -43.43
C GLN A 181 -3.36 8.19 -44.52
N GLN A 182 -2.50 9.21 -44.59
CA GLN A 182 -2.56 10.25 -45.62
C GLN A 182 -2.04 9.78 -46.97
N LEU A 183 -1.06 8.88 -46.97
CA LEU A 183 -0.53 8.25 -48.18
C LEU A 183 -1.57 7.27 -48.76
N GLU A 184 -2.19 6.45 -47.91
CA GLU A 184 -3.25 5.51 -48.29
C GLU A 184 -4.50 6.23 -48.80
N SER A 185 -4.88 7.36 -48.19
CA SER A 185 -6.00 8.18 -48.68
C SER A 185 -5.66 9.02 -49.93
N GLY A 186 -4.39 9.06 -50.35
CA GLY A 186 -3.89 9.90 -51.43
C GLY A 186 -3.91 11.41 -51.13
N GLU A 187 -4.34 11.81 -49.93
CA GLU A 187 -4.43 13.22 -49.54
C GLU A 187 -3.06 13.81 -49.23
N TYR A 188 -2.04 12.98 -48.93
CA TYR A 188 -0.69 13.44 -48.68
C TYR A 188 -0.16 14.32 -49.81
N PHE A 189 -0.42 13.94 -51.06
CA PHE A 189 0.03 14.63 -52.26
C PHE A 189 -0.84 15.84 -52.68
N LEU A 190 -2.01 16.05 -52.05
CA LEU A 190 -2.88 17.18 -52.38
C LEU A 190 -2.39 18.47 -51.70
N SER A 191 -2.33 19.57 -52.47
CA SER A 191 -2.07 20.91 -51.94
C SER A 191 -3.18 21.36 -50.97
N ASP A 192 -2.82 22.13 -49.95
CA ASP A 192 -3.75 22.61 -48.91
C ASP A 192 -4.98 23.33 -49.48
N LYS A 193 -4.84 24.06 -50.59
CA LYS A 193 -5.96 24.70 -51.29
C LYS A 193 -7.00 23.67 -51.77
N LYS A 194 -6.54 22.55 -52.33
CA LYS A 194 -7.41 21.46 -52.82
C LYS A 194 -8.05 20.69 -51.64
N LYS A 195 -7.31 20.48 -50.56
CA LYS A 195 -7.82 19.88 -49.31
C LYS A 195 -8.95 20.72 -48.71
N LEU A 196 -8.77 22.03 -48.64
CA LEU A 196 -9.77 22.96 -48.13
C LEU A 196 -11.05 22.99 -48.99
N ALA A 197 -10.91 22.97 -50.32
CA ALA A 197 -12.05 22.89 -51.24
C ALA A 197 -12.86 21.60 -51.02
N LYS A 198 -12.18 20.45 -50.97
CA LYS A 198 -12.80 19.13 -50.73
C LYS A 198 -13.53 19.08 -49.38
N GLN A 199 -12.93 19.62 -48.31
CA GLN A 199 -13.60 19.69 -46.99
C GLN A 199 -14.82 20.61 -47.00
N TRP A 200 -14.81 21.71 -47.75
CA TRP A 200 -15.95 22.62 -47.87
C TRP A 200 -17.12 21.97 -48.60
N GLU A 201 -16.84 21.24 -49.68
CA GLU A 201 -17.82 20.44 -50.41
C GLU A 201 -18.40 19.33 -49.54
N GLU A 202 -17.56 18.59 -48.81
CA GLU A 202 -18.01 17.52 -47.92
C GLU A 202 -18.89 18.04 -46.77
N ARG A 203 -18.60 19.25 -46.25
CA ARG A 203 -19.46 19.92 -45.27
C ARG A 203 -20.81 20.32 -45.86
N LYS A 204 -20.83 20.80 -47.10
CA LYS A 204 -22.09 21.11 -47.81
C LYS A 204 -22.92 19.86 -48.03
N VAL A 205 -22.29 18.76 -48.46
CA VAL A 205 -22.97 17.46 -48.64
C VAL A 205 -23.50 16.93 -47.32
N LYS A 206 -22.71 16.94 -46.24
CA LYS A 206 -23.16 16.55 -44.88
C LYS A 206 -24.28 17.44 -44.33
N GLN A 207 -24.33 18.71 -44.72
CA GLN A 207 -25.44 19.60 -44.37
C GLN A 207 -26.71 19.24 -45.17
N ALA A 208 -26.59 18.99 -46.48
CA ALA A 208 -27.70 18.57 -47.33
C ALA A 208 -28.25 17.18 -46.96
N GLU A 209 -27.40 16.23 -46.55
CA GLU A 209 -27.80 14.89 -46.10
C GLU A 209 -28.52 14.91 -44.74
N LYS A 210 -28.20 15.91 -43.90
CA LYS A 210 -28.87 16.13 -42.60
C LYS A 210 -30.19 16.89 -42.73
N GLU A 211 -30.55 17.38 -43.92
CA GLU A 211 -31.89 17.90 -44.14
C GLU A 211 -32.89 16.75 -44.05
N PRO A 212 -33.89 16.80 -43.16
CA PRO A 212 -34.85 15.72 -42.99
C PRO A 212 -35.69 15.58 -44.27
N LYS A 213 -35.93 14.34 -44.70
CA LYS A 213 -37.06 14.03 -45.59
C LYS A 213 -38.33 14.45 -44.86
N THR A 214 -38.89 15.59 -45.24
CA THR A 214 -40.20 16.06 -44.75
C THR A 214 -41.25 15.05 -45.18
N TYR A 215 -41.69 14.22 -44.24
CA TYR A 215 -42.96 13.52 -44.37
C TYR A 215 -44.06 14.55 -44.10
N ASN A 216 -44.91 14.76 -45.10
CA ASN A 216 -46.10 15.59 -44.98
C ASN A 216 -47.01 15.02 -43.88
N GLN A 217 -47.27 15.82 -42.86
CA GLN A 217 -48.54 15.80 -42.14
C GLN A 217 -48.78 17.19 -41.54
N ASP A 218 -49.63 17.92 -42.25
CA ASP A 218 -50.67 18.83 -41.77
C ASP A 218 -50.42 19.55 -40.45
N VAL A 219 -49.98 20.80 -40.54
CA VAL A 219 -50.34 21.83 -39.57
C VAL A 219 -50.82 23.07 -40.32
N SER A 220 -52.11 23.31 -40.16
CA SER A 220 -52.90 24.47 -40.58
C SER A 220 -52.26 25.82 -40.24
N ASN A 221 -52.36 26.75 -41.20
CA ASN A 221 -52.36 28.21 -41.08
C ASN A 221 -51.59 28.85 -39.91
N ILE A 222 -50.33 29.22 -40.19
CA ILE A 222 -49.61 30.26 -39.46
C ILE A 222 -49.14 31.27 -40.51
N ASP A 223 -49.50 32.54 -40.33
CA ASP A 223 -49.21 33.61 -41.29
C ASP A 223 -47.70 33.80 -41.49
N LYS A 224 -47.27 33.86 -42.75
CA LYS A 224 -45.86 33.84 -43.18
C LYS A 224 -45.08 35.09 -42.74
N GLU A 225 -45.76 36.19 -42.47
CA GLU A 225 -45.19 37.44 -41.94
C GLU A 225 -44.61 37.29 -40.53
N ASP A 226 -45.24 36.51 -39.64
CA ASP A 226 -44.81 36.41 -38.23
C ASP A 226 -43.59 35.50 -38.05
N VAL A 227 -43.50 34.44 -38.85
CA VAL A 227 -42.34 33.54 -38.84
C VAL A 227 -41.11 34.25 -39.42
N THR A 228 -41.28 35.06 -40.46
CA THR A 228 -40.19 35.85 -41.05
C THR A 228 -39.73 36.98 -40.11
N ALA A 229 -40.66 37.63 -39.40
CA ALA A 229 -40.36 38.60 -38.36
C ALA A 229 -39.54 37.96 -37.21
N MET A 230 -39.97 36.80 -36.71
CA MET A 230 -39.24 36.05 -35.66
C MET A 230 -37.84 35.61 -36.10
N VAL A 231 -37.68 35.13 -37.34
CA VAL A 231 -36.37 34.74 -37.89
C VAL A 231 -35.44 35.95 -38.01
N SER A 232 -35.97 37.11 -38.43
CA SER A 232 -35.19 38.35 -38.52
C SER A 232 -34.75 38.86 -37.15
N LEU A 233 -35.59 38.69 -36.12
CA LEU A 233 -35.31 39.08 -34.74
C LEU A 233 -34.22 38.20 -34.12
N LEU A 234 -34.30 36.87 -34.32
CA LEU A 234 -33.28 35.91 -33.88
C LEU A 234 -31.92 36.18 -34.53
N LYS A 235 -31.91 36.53 -35.82
CA LYS A 235 -30.69 36.86 -36.57
C LYS A 235 -30.04 38.16 -36.08
N LYS A 236 -30.84 39.16 -35.68
CA LYS A 236 -30.36 40.39 -35.03
C LYS A 236 -29.78 40.10 -33.64
N LYS A 237 -30.49 39.33 -32.81
CA LYS A 237 -30.06 38.95 -31.46
C LYS A 237 -28.75 38.15 -31.48
N ALA A 238 -28.58 37.25 -32.45
CA ALA A 238 -27.33 36.49 -32.63
C ALA A 238 -26.13 37.38 -33.03
N LYS A 239 -26.35 38.41 -33.86
CA LYS A 239 -25.32 39.42 -34.19
C LYS A 239 -24.89 40.25 -32.98
N GLU A 240 -25.84 40.62 -32.13
CA GLU A 240 -25.56 41.36 -30.88
C GLU A 240 -24.79 40.51 -29.87
N PHE A 241 -25.17 39.25 -29.69
CA PHE A 241 -24.42 38.32 -28.83
C PHE A 241 -22.98 38.13 -29.29
N ARG A 242 -22.75 38.11 -30.61
CA ARG A 242 -21.40 37.99 -31.18
C ARG A 242 -20.56 39.27 -30.99
N LYS A 243 -21.18 40.45 -31.03
CA LYS A 243 -20.53 41.74 -30.71
C LYS A 243 -20.20 41.89 -29.21
N LYS A 244 -21.09 41.45 -28.31
CA LYS A 244 -20.80 41.39 -26.86
C LYS A 244 -19.63 40.46 -26.55
N LYS A 245 -19.58 39.28 -27.18
CA LYS A 245 -18.49 38.30 -27.01
C LYS A 245 -17.12 38.78 -27.54
N SER A 246 -17.07 39.75 -28.45
CA SER A 246 -15.82 40.41 -28.88
C SER A 246 -15.38 41.56 -27.97
N ILE A 247 -16.30 42.15 -27.22
CA ILE A 247 -16.01 43.23 -26.25
C ILE A 247 -15.49 42.65 -24.92
N ASP A 248 -15.98 41.49 -24.50
CA ASP A 248 -15.57 40.82 -23.25
C ASP A 248 -14.28 39.97 -23.38
N LYS A 249 -13.56 40.07 -24.50
CA LYS A 249 -12.28 39.38 -24.70
C LYS A 249 -11.17 40.17 -24.00
N ILE A 250 -11.10 40.00 -22.68
CA ILE A 250 -10.01 40.49 -21.82
C ILE A 250 -8.71 39.79 -22.26
N ASP A 251 -7.72 40.59 -22.63
CA ASP A 251 -6.41 40.13 -23.06
C ASP A 251 -5.58 39.66 -21.85
N ALA A 252 -5.30 38.36 -21.78
CA ALA A 252 -4.59 37.73 -20.67
C ALA A 252 -3.12 38.18 -20.54
N GLU A 253 -2.57 38.83 -21.57
CA GLU A 253 -1.18 39.29 -21.59
C GLU A 253 -0.93 40.57 -20.77
N LYS A 254 -1.98 41.34 -20.43
CA LYS A 254 -1.85 42.56 -19.62
C LYS A 254 -1.57 42.33 -18.14
N PHE A 255 -1.71 41.11 -17.63
CA PHE A 255 -1.55 40.76 -16.21
C PHE A 255 -0.30 39.93 -15.88
N ILE A 256 0.58 39.64 -16.86
CA ILE A 256 1.79 38.81 -16.65
C ILE A 256 3.07 39.66 -16.46
N ALA A 257 2.98 40.98 -16.39
CA ALA A 257 4.16 41.83 -16.15
C ALA A 257 4.52 41.92 -14.64
N GLY A 258 5.23 40.91 -14.12
CA GLY A 258 6.05 41.00 -12.91
C GLY A 258 7.55 40.88 -13.26
N PRO A 259 8.47 41.62 -12.62
CA PRO A 259 9.83 41.76 -13.11
C PRO A 259 10.68 40.54 -12.75
N SER A 260 11.02 39.72 -13.74
CA SER A 260 12.13 38.76 -13.61
C SER A 260 13.23 39.13 -14.62
N LYS A 261 14.38 39.52 -14.07
CA LYS A 261 15.61 39.85 -14.82
C LYS A 261 16.10 38.62 -15.59
N PRO A 262 16.45 38.72 -16.89
CA PRO A 262 17.13 37.63 -17.59
C PRO A 262 18.65 37.72 -17.38
N SER A 263 19.22 36.60 -16.93
CA SER A 263 20.66 36.37 -16.80
C SER A 263 21.33 36.20 -18.16
N LYS A 264 22.41 36.94 -18.40
CA LYS A 264 23.26 36.83 -19.59
C LYS A 264 23.99 35.47 -19.58
N LYS A 265 23.68 34.58 -20.53
CA LYS A 265 24.56 33.47 -20.92
C LYS A 265 25.48 33.91 -22.06
N LYS A 266 26.79 33.83 -21.81
CA LYS A 266 27.88 34.13 -22.75
C LYS A 266 27.86 33.15 -23.93
N SER A 267 27.86 33.67 -25.16
CA SER A 267 28.19 32.93 -26.36
C SER A 267 29.72 32.78 -26.48
N LYS A 268 30.19 31.53 -26.58
CA LYS A 268 31.56 31.17 -26.97
C LYS A 268 31.73 31.46 -28.47
N SER A 269 32.68 32.33 -28.83
CA SER A 269 33.16 32.48 -30.20
C SER A 269 34.10 31.33 -30.56
N PHE A 270 33.81 30.63 -31.65
CA PHE A 270 34.78 29.77 -32.31
C PHE A 270 35.83 30.64 -33.02
N ARG A 271 37.11 30.29 -32.85
CA ARG A 271 38.23 30.67 -33.70
C ARG A 271 38.95 29.39 -34.08
#